data_AF-A0A969KFT4-F1
#
_entry.id   AF-A0A969KFT4-F1
#
_cell.length_a   1.000
_cell.length_b   1.000
_cell.length_c   1.000
_cell.angle_alpha   90.00
_cell.angle_beta   90.00
_cell.angle_gamma   90.00
#
_symmetry.space_group_name_H-M   'P 1'
#
loop_
_entity.id
_entity.type
_entity.pdbx_description
1 polymer ?
#
loop_
_entity_poly.entity_id
_entity_poly.type
_entity_poly.pdbx_seq_one_letter_code
_entity_poly.pdbx_strand_id
1 'polypeptide(L)' 'MLRRSPAYYDYHWVISPEVDERYGEGFSEKVQQALLKLDPENSEQKEILDLFGATNFISTTNENYAEIEAVGHDIGKIQ' A
#
# COMPACT_ATOMS: atom_id res chain seq x y z
N MET A 1 9.81 22.25 -21.85
CA MET A 1 8.83 22.19 -20.75
C MET A 1 8.69 20.74 -20.30
N LEU A 2 8.90 20.45 -19.02
CA LEU A 2 8.63 19.12 -18.45
C LEU A 2 7.11 18.99 -18.27
N ARG A 3 6.45 18.07 -18.98
CA ARG A 3 5.05 17.70 -18.70
C ARG A 3 5.04 16.60 -17.65
N ARG A 4 4.19 16.74 -16.63
CA ARG A 4 3.90 15.70 -15.63
C ARG A 4 2.41 15.34 -15.72
N SER A 5 2.09 14.08 -15.52
CA SER A 5 0.69 13.65 -15.37
C SER A 5 0.09 14.27 -14.10
N PRO A 6 -1.24 14.37 -14.01
CA PRO A 6 -1.92 14.50 -12.73
C PRO A 6 -1.48 13.39 -11.76
N ALA A 7 -1.61 13.65 -10.47
CA ALA A 7 -1.36 12.66 -9.44
C ALA A 7 -2.48 11.61 -9.44
N TYR A 8 -2.11 10.36 -9.17
CA TYR A 8 -3.01 9.23 -8.95
C TYR A 8 -2.37 8.29 -7.92
N TYR A 9 -3.17 7.48 -7.21
CA TYR A 9 -2.65 6.45 -6.31
C TYR A 9 -2.06 5.30 -7.13
N ASP A 10 -1.03 4.61 -6.65
CA ASP A 10 -0.38 3.55 -7.45
C ASP A 10 -0.09 2.33 -6.57
N TYR A 11 1.04 2.34 -5.86
CA TYR A 11 1.48 1.23 -5.02
C TYR A 11 0.72 1.14 -3.70
N HIS A 12 0.37 -0.08 -3.31
CA HIS A 12 -0.21 -0.42 -2.02
C HIS A 12 0.06 -1.88 -1.64
N TRP A 13 -0.08 -2.17 -0.35
CA TRP A 13 -0.02 -3.53 0.17
C TRP A 13 -1.41 -4.17 0.12
N VAL A 14 -1.47 -5.43 -0.31
CA VAL A 14 -2.65 -6.29 -0.20
C VAL A 14 -2.26 -7.50 0.62
N ILE A 15 -3.09 -7.85 1.60
CA ILE A 15 -2.93 -9.04 2.42
C ILE A 15 -4.16 -9.94 2.24
N SER A 16 -3.93 -11.25 2.18
CA SER A 16 -5.03 -12.22 2.08
C SER A 16 -5.89 -12.22 3.36
N PRO A 17 -7.21 -12.40 3.26
CA PRO A 17 -8.07 -12.61 4.44
C PRO A 17 -7.76 -13.93 5.18
N GLU A 18 -7.14 -14.92 4.53
CA GLU A 18 -6.83 -16.23 5.15
C GLU A 18 -5.73 -16.15 6.22
N VAL A 19 -5.03 -15.01 6.33
CA VAL A 19 -3.97 -14.84 7.34
C VAL A 19 -4.53 -14.87 8.76
N ASP A 20 -5.77 -14.43 8.97
CA ASP A 20 -6.40 -14.45 10.29
C ASP A 20 -6.76 -15.89 10.70
N GLU A 21 -7.19 -16.72 9.75
CA GLU A 21 -7.41 -18.15 10.01
C GLU A 21 -6.10 -18.86 10.36
N ARG A 22 -5.02 -18.54 9.63
CA ARG A 22 -3.72 -19.22 9.78
C ARG A 22 -2.93 -18.79 11.01
N TYR A 23 -2.98 -17.51 11.37
CA TYR A 23 -2.12 -16.91 12.40
C TYR A 23 -2.89 -16.34 13.60
N GLY A 24 -4.22 -16.44 13.58
CA GLY A 24 -5.13 -16.02 14.65
C GLY A 24 -5.86 -14.72 14.34
N GLU A 25 -7.01 -14.54 14.99
CA GLU A 25 -7.87 -13.38 14.81
C GLU A 25 -7.11 -12.05 14.98
N GLY A 26 -7.33 -11.12 14.05
CA GLY A 26 -6.71 -9.80 14.03
C GLY A 26 -5.24 -9.79 13.64
N PHE A 27 -4.74 -10.83 12.98
CA PHE A 27 -3.37 -10.87 12.48
C PHE A 27 -3.14 -9.87 11.34
N SER A 28 -4.09 -9.74 10.43
CA SER A 28 -4.10 -8.74 9.35
C SER A 28 -3.90 -7.33 9.88
N GLU A 29 -4.68 -6.93 10.90
CA GLU A 29 -4.54 -5.64 11.60
C GLU A 29 -3.16 -5.50 12.25
N LYS A 30 -2.64 -6.55 12.92
CA LYS A 30 -1.29 -6.51 13.54
C LYS A 30 -0.21 -6.25 12.49
N VAL A 31 -0.31 -6.84 11.31
CA VAL A 31 0.62 -6.61 10.19
C VAL A 31 0.51 -5.18 9.68
N GLN A 32 -0.72 -4.69 9.47
CA GLN A 32 -0.94 -3.30 9.05
C GLN A 32 -0.31 -2.32 10.05
N GLN A 33 -0.57 -2.51 11.34
CA GLN A 33 -0.01 -1.67 12.41
C GLN A 33 1.51 -1.76 12.47
N ALA A 34 2.12 -2.92 12.19
CA ALA A 34 3.57 -3.05 12.15
C ALA A 34 4.19 -2.20 11.02
N LEU A 35 3.58 -2.19 9.83
CA LEU A 35 4.03 -1.36 8.71
C LEU A 35 3.86 0.13 8.99
N LEU A 36 2.71 0.54 9.54
CA LEU A 36 2.42 1.95 9.85
C LEU A 36 3.30 2.51 10.98
N LYS A 37 3.83 1.65 11.85
CA LYS A 37 4.67 2.04 13.00
C LYS A 37 6.17 1.95 12.73
N LEU A 38 6.59 1.70 11.49
CA LEU A 38 8.01 1.75 11.14
C LEU A 38 8.57 3.14 11.48
N ASP A 39 9.61 3.13 12.31
CA ASP A 39 10.28 4.30 12.85
C ASP A 39 11.61 4.51 12.13
N PRO A 40 11.79 5.61 11.36
CA PRO A 40 13.04 5.90 10.66
C PRO A 40 14.22 6.19 11.61
N GLU A 41 13.99 6.43 12.91
CA GLU A 41 15.06 6.59 13.89
C GLU A 41 15.64 5.23 14.34
N ASN A 42 14.93 4.13 14.10
CA ASN A 42 15.46 2.79 14.24
C ASN A 42 16.19 2.37 12.96
N SER A 43 17.48 2.03 13.05
CA SER A 43 18.32 1.73 11.89
C SER A 43 17.83 0.58 11.00
N GLU A 44 17.26 -0.48 11.59
CA GLU A 44 16.76 -1.63 10.82
C GLU A 44 15.45 -1.27 10.11
N GLN A 45 14.57 -0.52 10.76
CA GLN A 45 13.31 -0.07 10.17
C GLN A 45 13.53 1.02 9.12
N LYS A 46 14.54 1.86 9.32
CA LYS A 46 15.00 2.82 8.30
C LYS A 46 15.49 2.12 7.04
N GLU A 47 16.23 1.03 7.16
CA GLU A 47 16.67 0.24 5.98
C GLU A 47 15.46 -0.27 5.18
N ILE A 48 14.40 -0.72 5.86
CA ILE A 48 13.14 -1.09 5.21
C ILE A 48 12.55 0.12 4.48
N LEU A 49 12.39 1.27 5.14
CA LEU A 49 11.81 2.47 4.54
C LEU A 49 12.63 3.00 3.35
N ASP A 50 13.97 2.95 3.44
CA ASP A 50 14.90 3.36 2.39
C ASP A 50 14.76 2.47 1.13
N LEU A 51 14.53 1.17 1.29
CA LEU A 51 14.27 0.26 0.16
C LEU A 51 13.02 0.66 -0.65
N PHE A 52 12.03 1.25 0.01
CA PHE A 52 10.83 1.79 -0.64
C PHE A 52 10.97 3.25 -1.06
N GLY A 53 12.09 3.92 -0.75
CA GLY A 53 12.26 5.36 -0.95
C GLY A 53 11.22 6.19 -0.19
N ALA A 54 10.73 5.67 0.93
CA ALA A 54 9.65 6.27 1.73
C ALA A 54 10.18 6.74 3.08
N THR A 55 9.47 7.67 3.72
CA THR A 55 9.75 8.08 5.11
C THR A 55 8.76 7.47 6.11
N ASN A 56 7.61 7.00 5.64
CA ASN A 56 6.60 6.26 6.39
C ASN A 56 5.63 5.58 5.39
N PHE A 57 4.90 4.58 5.88
CA PHE A 57 3.70 4.09 5.20
C PHE A 57 2.46 4.78 5.78
N ILE A 58 1.43 4.95 4.94
CA ILE A 58 0.13 5.51 5.31
C ILE A 58 -0.99 4.51 5.07
N SER A 59 -2.13 4.70 5.74
CA SER A 59 -3.34 3.93 5.43
C SER A 59 -3.91 4.33 4.07
N THR A 60 -4.63 3.40 3.45
CA THR A 60 -5.35 3.63 2.19
C THR A 60 -6.69 2.90 2.23
N THR A 61 -7.60 3.25 1.32
CA THR A 61 -8.90 2.59 1.13
C THR A 61 -9.09 2.27 -0.34
N ASN A 62 -10.04 1.39 -0.67
CA ASN A 62 -10.28 0.95 -2.04
C ASN A 62 -10.70 2.11 -2.96
N GLU A 63 -11.42 3.10 -2.41
CA GLU A 63 -11.93 4.26 -3.17
C GLU A 63 -10.80 5.10 -3.78
N ASN A 64 -9.60 5.08 -3.19
CA ASN A 64 -8.42 5.75 -3.74
C ASN A 64 -8.01 5.21 -5.12
N TYR A 65 -8.43 3.99 -5.49
CA TYR A 65 -8.06 3.33 -6.74
C TYR A 65 -9.20 3.28 -7.76
N ALA A 66 -10.36 3.90 -7.45
CA ALA A 66 -11.56 3.84 -8.30
C ALA A 66 -11.32 4.41 -9.71
N GLU A 67 -10.54 5.48 -9.85
CA GLU A 67 -10.20 6.04 -11.17
C GLU A 67 -9.33 5.09 -12.00
N ILE A 68 -8.42 4.36 -11.34
CA ILE A 68 -7.56 3.37 -12.01
C ILE A 68 -8.38 2.19 -12.51
N GLU A 69 -9.32 1.71 -11.69
CA GLU A 69 -10.25 0.63 -12.06
C GLU A 69 -11.11 1.05 -13.25
N ALA A 70 -11.69 2.25 -13.21
CA ALA A 70 -12.50 2.79 -14.31
C ALA A 70 -11.71 2.86 -15.62
N VAL A 71 -10.49 3.42 -15.58
CA VAL A 71 -9.59 3.44 -16.74
C VAL A 71 -9.29 2.01 -17.20
N GLY A 72 -9.01 1.09 -16.27
CA GLY A 72 -8.75 -0.31 -16.56
C GLY A 72 -9.87 -1.00 -17.34
N HIS A 73 -11.13 -0.72 -17.02
CA HIS A 73 -12.27 -1.17 -17.81
C HIS A 73 -12.35 -0.48 -19.17
N ASP A 74 -12.21 0.84 -19.23
CA ASP A 74 -12.29 1.63 -20.47
C ASP A 74 -11.28 1.18 -21.53
N ILE A 75 -10.08 0.78 -21.10
CA ILE A 75 -9.01 0.32 -21.99
C ILE A 75 -8.94 -1.22 -22.12
N GLY A 76 -9.90 -1.95 -21.55
CA GLY A 76 -10.00 -3.41 -21.65
C GLY A 76 -8.85 -4.17 -20.96
N LYS A 77 -8.30 -3.62 -19.88
CA LYS A 77 -7.30 -4.28 -19.01
C LYS A 77 -7.91 -4.96 -17.79
N ILE A 78 -9.15 -4.63 -17.47
CA ILE A 78 -10.00 -5.33 -16.51
C ILE A 78 -11.21 -5.87 -17.28
N GLN A 79 -11.53 -7.14 -17.08
CA GLN A 79 -12.63 -7.85 -17.77
C GLN A 79 -13.97 -7.64 -17.07
#